data_AF-A0A1F5MG58-F1
#
_entry.id   AF-A0A1F5MG58-F1
#
_cell.length_a   1.000
_cell.length_b   1.000
_cell.length_c   1.000
_cell.angle_alpha   90.00
_cell.angle_beta   90.00
_cell.angle_gamma   90.00
#
_symmetry.space_group_name_H-M   'P 1'
#
loop_
_entity.id
_entity.type
_entity.pdbx_description
1 polymer ?
#
loop_
_entity_poly.entity_id
_entity_poly.type
_entity_poly.pdbx_seq_one_letter_code
_entity_poly.pdbx_strand_id
1 'polypeptide(L)'
;MRSEDGQSLLEVITAAAVGILVVAALTYATIFSLRNATFAKNSTQATKLAQEGIERVRSIRDRDSAISTNINYPGSSPSRNINKFSELYAMDLSHTNCNTVSGDAPCYFRFVSGVLTKGTAVNFEDVNLFKRQILIGDQTVSLCNANDYDKYCNQKTITVIVKWTDFAGNHQSKLTTILRKL
;
A
#
# COMPACT_ATOMS: atom_id res chain seq x y z
N MET A 1 24.38 -11.50 72.10
CA MET A 1 25.53 -11.60 71.16
C MET A 1 24.94 -11.73 69.78
N ARG A 2 25.30 -10.82 68.87
CA ARG A 2 24.73 -10.71 67.51
C ARG A 2 25.62 -11.55 66.60
N SER A 3 25.10 -12.63 66.02
CA SER A 3 25.82 -13.42 65.01
C SER A 3 25.74 -12.64 63.70
N GLU A 4 26.88 -12.12 63.25
CA GLU A 4 27.04 -11.64 61.87
C GLU A 4 27.38 -12.88 61.04
N ASP A 5 26.34 -13.53 60.51
CA ASP A 5 26.52 -14.70 59.66
C ASP A 5 27.05 -14.24 58.30
N GLY A 6 28.32 -14.53 58.03
CA GLY A 6 28.98 -14.22 56.78
C GLY A 6 28.26 -14.88 55.60
N GLN A 7 27.89 -14.07 54.62
CA GLN A 7 27.22 -14.50 53.39
C GLN A 7 27.99 -15.67 52.76
N SER A 8 27.31 -16.81 52.57
CA SER A 8 27.93 -17.99 51.99
C SER A 8 28.28 -17.73 50.52
N LEU A 9 29.50 -18.09 50.09
CA LEU A 9 29.93 -17.98 48.68
C LEU A 9 28.93 -18.63 47.72
N LEU A 10 28.30 -19.74 48.15
CA LEU A 10 27.27 -20.45 47.39
C LEU A 10 26.03 -19.57 47.18
N GLU A 11 25.62 -18.82 48.19
CA GLU A 11 24.45 -17.93 48.14
C GLU A 11 24.67 -16.76 47.19
N VAL A 12 25.88 -16.18 47.16
CA VAL A 12 26.23 -15.13 46.19
C VAL A 12 26.17 -15.66 44.76
N ILE A 13 26.68 -16.88 44.52
CA ILE A 13 26.69 -17.50 43.19
C ILE A 13 25.27 -17.84 42.73
N THR A 14 24.43 -18.41 43.61
CA THR A 14 23.04 -18.74 43.25
C THR A 14 22.21 -17.48 43.02
N ALA A 15 22.37 -16.45 43.86
CA ALA A 15 21.71 -15.17 43.67
C ALA A 15 22.14 -14.49 42.35
N ALA A 16 23.44 -14.52 42.02
CA ALA A 16 23.95 -14.01 40.75
C ALA A 16 23.39 -14.78 39.55
N ALA A 17 23.36 -16.12 39.63
CA ALA A 17 22.81 -16.97 38.56
C ALA A 17 21.32 -16.68 38.30
N VAL A 18 20.51 -16.58 39.36
CA VAL A 18 19.09 -16.21 39.25
C VAL A 18 18.94 -14.79 38.70
N GLY A 19 19.77 -13.85 39.15
CA GLY A 19 19.77 -12.47 38.66
C GLY A 19 20.00 -12.39 37.15
N ILE A 20 20.99 -13.12 36.63
CA ILE A 20 21.28 -13.18 35.18
C ILE A 20 20.08 -13.75 34.41
N LEU A 21 19.46 -14.83 34.90
CA LEU A 21 18.29 -15.44 34.26
C LEU A 21 17.11 -14.47 34.20
N VAL A 22 16.85 -13.73 35.28
CA VAL A 22 15.76 -12.73 35.34
C VAL A 22 16.01 -11.60 34.34
N VAL A 23 17.23 -11.06 34.29
CA VAL A 23 17.58 -9.99 33.34
C VAL A 23 17.46 -10.47 31.89
N ALA A 24 17.91 -11.69 31.59
CA ALA A 24 17.77 -12.28 30.26
C ALA A 24 16.29 -12.45 29.86
N ALA A 25 15.44 -12.90 30.78
CA ALA A 25 14.00 -13.03 30.51
C ALA A 25 13.33 -11.67 30.25
N LEU A 26 13.65 -10.64 31.03
CA LEU A 26 13.10 -9.29 30.87
C LEU A 26 13.55 -8.62 29.57
N THR A 27 14.83 -8.77 29.21
CA THR A 27 15.35 -8.23 27.94
C THR A 27 14.70 -8.90 26.73
N TYR A 28 14.47 -10.21 26.78
CA TYR A 28 13.73 -10.90 25.72
C TYR A 28 12.28 -10.41 25.61
N ALA A 29 11.56 -10.32 26.74
CA ALA A 29 10.18 -9.86 26.78
C ALA A 29 10.04 -8.42 26.24
N THR A 30 10.97 -7.53 26.61
CA THR A 30 10.97 -6.14 26.13
C THR A 30 11.22 -6.04 24.62
N ILE A 31 12.17 -6.81 24.07
CA ILE A 31 12.40 -6.87 22.61
C ILE A 31 11.15 -7.36 21.89
N PHE A 32 10.51 -8.40 22.41
CA PHE A 32 9.28 -8.94 21.84
C PHE A 32 8.14 -7.90 21.83
N SER A 33 7.94 -7.20 22.95
CA SER A 33 6.95 -6.13 23.04
C SER A 33 7.25 -4.96 22.09
N LEU A 34 8.52 -4.56 21.93
CA LEU A 34 8.92 -3.51 20.99
C LEU A 34 8.65 -3.89 19.52
N ARG A 35 8.88 -5.16 19.15
CA ARG A 35 8.56 -5.66 17.80
C ARG A 35 7.06 -5.57 17.51
N ASN A 36 6.22 -6.01 18.46
CA ASN A 36 4.77 -5.94 18.32
C ASN A 36 4.27 -4.50 18.25
N ALA A 37 4.80 -3.61 19.10
CA ALA A 37 4.45 -2.19 19.09
C ALA A 37 4.84 -1.52 17.75
N THR A 38 6.03 -1.85 17.22
CA THR A 38 6.49 -1.33 15.93
C THR A 38 5.64 -1.82 14.78
N PHE A 39 5.30 -3.10 14.74
CA PHE A 39 4.40 -3.67 13.74
C PHE A 39 3.01 -2.99 13.77
N ALA A 40 2.41 -2.85 14.95
CA ALA A 40 1.10 -2.21 15.11
C ALA A 40 1.13 -0.74 14.66
N LYS A 41 2.20 -0.01 15.01
CA LYS A 41 2.43 1.36 14.56
C LYS A 41 2.53 1.45 13.04
N ASN A 42 3.36 0.60 12.42
CA ASN A 42 3.56 0.59 10.97
C ASN A 42 2.30 0.20 10.22
N SER A 43 1.55 -0.80 10.70
CA SER A 43 0.27 -1.21 10.13
C SER A 43 -0.78 -0.09 10.15
N THR A 44 -0.87 0.62 11.28
CA THR A 44 -1.75 1.78 11.42
C THR A 44 -1.35 2.90 10.46
N GLN A 45 -0.06 3.19 10.36
CA GLN A 45 0.45 4.21 9.45
C GLN A 45 0.25 3.84 7.97
N ALA A 46 0.50 2.58 7.59
CA ALA A 46 0.27 2.10 6.24
C ALA A 46 -1.20 2.24 5.82
N THR A 47 -2.12 1.95 6.75
CA THR A 47 -3.57 2.11 6.52
C THR A 47 -3.95 3.58 6.32
N LYS A 48 -3.39 4.50 7.13
CA LYS A 48 -3.58 5.95 6.94
C LYS A 48 -3.04 6.42 5.58
N LEU A 49 -1.87 5.94 5.17
CA LEU A 49 -1.28 6.25 3.86
C LEU A 49 -2.11 5.68 2.70
N ALA A 50 -2.76 4.53 2.89
CA ALA A 50 -3.67 3.94 1.92
C ALA A 50 -4.95 4.78 1.78
N GLN A 51 -5.52 5.22 2.91
CA GLN A 51 -6.66 6.15 2.94
C GLN A 51 -6.30 7.48 2.26
N GLU A 52 -5.15 8.06 2.60
CA GLU A 52 -4.66 9.28 1.95
C GLU A 52 -4.49 9.09 0.44
N GLY A 53 -3.97 7.94 0.01
CA GLY A 53 -3.86 7.60 -1.42
C GLY A 53 -5.22 7.59 -2.11
N ILE A 54 -6.25 7.02 -1.47
CA ILE A 54 -7.62 7.03 -2.00
C ILE A 54 -8.16 8.46 -2.07
N GLU A 55 -7.98 9.27 -1.03
CA GLU A 55 -8.42 10.67 -1.04
C GLU A 55 -7.73 11.49 -2.13
N ARG A 56 -6.43 11.27 -2.37
CA ARG A 56 -5.72 11.92 -3.47
C ARG A 56 -6.29 11.53 -4.84
N VAL A 57 -6.55 10.24 -5.08
CA VAL A 57 -7.17 9.78 -6.33
C VAL A 57 -8.59 10.35 -6.47
N ARG A 58 -9.37 10.38 -5.39
CA ARG A 58 -10.70 11.00 -5.38
C ARG A 58 -10.62 12.49 -5.71
N SER A 59 -9.69 13.22 -5.12
CA SER A 59 -9.48 14.64 -5.41
C SER A 59 -9.10 14.88 -6.88
N ILE A 60 -8.25 14.03 -7.46
CA ILE A 60 -7.88 14.08 -8.88
C ILE A 60 -9.09 13.84 -9.77
N ARG A 61 -9.92 12.83 -9.46
CA ARG A 61 -11.18 12.59 -10.17
C ARG A 61 -12.10 13.80 -10.09
N ASP A 62 -12.33 14.32 -8.89
CA ASP A 62 -13.31 15.38 -8.63
C ASP A 62 -12.93 16.69 -9.32
N ARG A 63 -11.63 16.93 -9.50
CA ARG A 63 -11.09 18.11 -10.20
C ARG A 63 -10.79 17.87 -11.67
N ASP A 64 -11.05 16.66 -12.17
CA ASP A 64 -10.57 16.17 -13.45
C ASP A 64 -9.12 16.61 -13.76
N SER A 65 -8.26 16.35 -12.77
CA SER A 65 -6.86 16.78 -12.82
C SER A 65 -6.07 15.99 -13.86
N ALA A 66 -4.94 16.57 -14.28
CA ALA A 66 -4.06 15.91 -15.23
C ALA A 66 -3.52 14.59 -14.65
N ILE A 67 -3.46 13.57 -15.50
CA ILE A 67 -2.80 12.30 -15.23
C ILE A 67 -1.80 12.02 -16.35
N SER A 68 -0.81 11.17 -16.09
CA SER A 68 0.19 10.80 -17.08
C SER A 68 0.07 9.32 -17.41
N THR A 69 -0.31 9.01 -18.64
CA THR A 69 -0.41 7.63 -19.12
C THR A 69 0.29 7.46 -20.46
N ASN A 70 0.61 6.21 -20.80
CA ASN A 70 1.00 5.79 -22.16
C ASN A 70 -0.13 5.00 -22.84
N ILE A 71 -1.38 5.25 -22.45
CA ILE A 71 -2.55 4.60 -23.02
C ILE A 71 -3.16 5.55 -24.05
N ASN A 72 -3.36 5.07 -25.28
CA ASN A 72 -3.94 5.86 -26.35
C ASN A 72 -5.40 6.20 -26.04
N TYR A 73 -5.77 7.48 -26.22
CA TYR A 73 -7.15 7.92 -26.16
C TYR A 73 -7.89 7.48 -27.43
N PRO A 74 -8.96 6.70 -27.31
CA PRO A 74 -9.60 6.09 -28.47
C PRO A 74 -10.32 7.17 -29.30
N GLY A 75 -10.22 7.08 -30.64
CA GLY A 75 -10.83 8.05 -31.55
C GLY A 75 -10.14 9.42 -31.65
N SER A 76 -8.94 9.61 -31.07
CA SER A 76 -8.18 10.86 -31.24
C SER A 76 -7.47 10.98 -32.59
N SER A 77 -7.50 12.17 -33.19
CA SER A 77 -6.70 12.54 -34.38
C SER A 77 -6.12 13.96 -34.19
N PRO A 78 -4.79 14.13 -34.05
CA PRO A 78 -3.77 13.07 -34.02
C PRO A 78 -3.89 12.16 -32.80
N SER A 79 -3.32 10.95 -32.89
CA SER A 79 -3.26 10.01 -31.77
C SER A 79 -2.58 10.66 -30.57
N ARG A 80 -3.22 10.59 -29.40
CA ARG A 80 -2.69 11.09 -28.14
C ARG A 80 -2.93 10.10 -27.01
N ASN A 81 -2.20 10.26 -25.92
CA ASN A 81 -2.46 9.51 -24.69
C ASN A 81 -3.56 10.15 -23.86
N ILE A 82 -4.16 9.33 -22.99
CA ILE A 82 -5.03 9.77 -21.91
C ILE A 82 -4.21 10.65 -20.95
N ASN A 83 -4.73 11.85 -20.70
CA ASN A 83 -4.07 12.85 -19.87
C ASN A 83 -5.01 13.50 -18.84
N LYS A 84 -6.28 13.09 -18.80
CA LYS A 84 -7.28 13.50 -17.81
C LYS A 84 -7.86 12.29 -17.08
N PHE A 85 -8.33 12.48 -15.86
CA PHE A 85 -8.90 11.37 -15.08
C PHE A 85 -10.24 10.92 -15.67
N SER A 86 -11.08 11.85 -16.12
CA SER A 86 -12.38 11.59 -16.74
C SER A 86 -12.27 10.70 -17.99
N GLU A 87 -11.15 10.80 -18.71
CA GLU A 87 -10.87 10.00 -19.91
C GLU A 87 -10.62 8.52 -19.59
N LEU A 88 -10.26 8.17 -18.35
CA LEU A 88 -10.13 6.76 -17.93
C LEU A 88 -11.47 6.01 -18.04
N TYR A 89 -12.61 6.72 -17.98
CA TYR A 89 -13.94 6.14 -18.15
C TYR A 89 -14.30 5.86 -19.61
N ALA A 90 -13.54 6.38 -20.58
CA ALA A 90 -13.75 6.13 -22.01
C ALA A 90 -13.02 4.87 -22.50
N MET A 91 -12.33 4.16 -21.61
CA MET A 91 -11.51 3.01 -21.97
C MET A 91 -11.70 1.84 -21.00
N ASP A 92 -11.46 0.64 -21.53
CA ASP A 92 -11.31 -0.58 -20.76
C ASP A 92 -9.89 -0.69 -20.21
N LEU A 93 -9.75 -0.63 -18.89
CA LEU A 93 -8.52 -0.86 -18.12
C LEU A 93 -8.30 -2.35 -17.91
N SER A 94 -8.45 -3.12 -18.98
CA SER A 94 -8.04 -4.52 -19.06
C SER A 94 -6.56 -4.64 -19.40
N HIS A 95 -6.08 -5.88 -19.32
CA HIS A 95 -4.72 -6.32 -19.63
C HIS A 95 -4.07 -5.62 -20.84
N THR A 96 -4.75 -5.59 -21.99
CA THR A 96 -4.20 -5.09 -23.25
C THR A 96 -3.74 -3.64 -23.15
N ASN A 97 -4.48 -2.82 -22.39
CA ASN A 97 -4.16 -1.41 -22.19
C ASN A 97 -3.24 -1.18 -20.97
N CYS A 98 -3.14 -2.17 -20.09
CA CYS A 98 -2.37 -2.09 -18.84
C CYS A 98 -1.02 -2.83 -18.86
N ASN A 99 -0.71 -3.58 -19.93
CA ASN A 99 0.55 -4.34 -20.13
C ASN A 99 0.93 -5.21 -18.92
N THR A 100 -0.06 -5.88 -18.33
CA THR A 100 0.15 -6.90 -17.28
C THR A 100 0.49 -8.24 -17.94
N VAL A 101 1.02 -9.26 -17.25
CA VAL A 101 1.51 -10.49 -17.93
C VAL A 101 0.49 -11.65 -17.97
N SER A 102 -0.72 -11.49 -17.42
CA SER A 102 -1.80 -12.49 -17.53
C SER A 102 -3.15 -12.02 -16.93
N GLY A 103 -4.26 -12.25 -17.65
CA GLY A 103 -5.65 -12.09 -17.18
C GLY A 103 -6.17 -10.65 -17.01
N ASP A 104 -7.45 -10.48 -16.64
CA ASP A 104 -8.09 -9.18 -16.32
C ASP A 104 -7.42 -8.53 -15.09
N ALA A 105 -6.34 -7.79 -15.31
CA ALA A 105 -5.55 -7.17 -14.25
C ALA A 105 -5.62 -5.64 -14.31
N PRO A 106 -5.64 -4.96 -13.15
CA PRO A 106 -5.73 -3.51 -13.09
C PRO A 106 -4.46 -2.83 -13.63
N CYS A 107 -4.61 -1.59 -14.09
CA CYS A 107 -3.49 -0.70 -14.41
C CYS A 107 -2.80 -0.22 -13.12
N TYR A 108 -1.47 -0.21 -13.14
CA TYR A 108 -0.66 0.29 -12.04
C TYR A 108 -0.37 1.78 -12.19
N PHE A 109 -0.45 2.51 -11.08
CA PHE A 109 -0.21 3.94 -10.98
C PHE A 109 0.57 4.27 -9.70
N ARG A 110 1.23 5.42 -9.73
CA ARG A 110 1.90 6.04 -8.57
C ARG A 110 1.80 7.55 -8.66
N PHE A 111 2.00 8.25 -7.55
CA PHE A 111 2.17 9.70 -7.60
C PHE A 111 3.62 10.06 -7.92
N VAL A 112 3.79 10.94 -8.90
CA VAL A 112 5.08 11.55 -9.25
C VAL A 112 4.86 13.06 -9.23
N SER A 113 5.49 13.76 -8.29
CA SER A 113 5.32 15.21 -8.11
C SER A 113 3.84 15.65 -8.04
N GLY A 114 2.99 14.86 -7.38
CA GLY A 114 1.56 15.11 -7.24
C GLY A 114 0.69 14.68 -8.43
N VAL A 115 1.28 14.24 -9.54
CA VAL A 115 0.56 13.75 -10.72
C VAL A 115 0.40 12.24 -10.66
N LEU A 116 -0.83 11.76 -10.87
CA LEU A 116 -1.10 10.32 -10.98
C LEU A 116 -0.52 9.80 -12.31
N THR A 117 0.51 8.97 -12.21
CA THR A 117 1.31 8.52 -13.35
C THR A 117 1.22 7.00 -13.46
N LYS A 118 0.87 6.50 -14.65
CA LYS A 118 0.87 5.06 -14.95
C LYS A 118 2.28 4.51 -14.83
N GLY A 119 2.38 3.32 -14.25
CA GLY A 119 3.60 2.54 -14.17
C GLY A 119 3.32 1.07 -14.43
N THR A 120 4.13 0.23 -13.80
CA THR A 120 4.10 -1.23 -13.84
C THR A 120 3.98 -1.78 -12.42
N ALA A 121 3.86 -3.10 -12.29
CA ALA A 121 3.78 -3.79 -11.00
C ALA A 121 4.94 -3.47 -10.04
N VAL A 122 6.10 -3.07 -10.56
CA VAL A 122 7.30 -2.73 -9.77
C VAL A 122 7.46 -1.23 -9.48
N ASN A 123 6.61 -0.38 -10.05
CA ASN A 123 6.69 1.06 -9.81
C ASN A 123 5.87 1.45 -8.59
N PHE A 124 6.56 1.90 -7.55
CA PHE A 124 5.98 2.43 -6.32
C PHE A 124 6.36 3.91 -6.17
N GLU A 125 5.54 4.63 -5.40
CA GLU A 125 5.90 5.91 -4.78
C GLU A 125 6.53 5.61 -3.42
N ASP A 126 7.69 6.20 -3.15
CA ASP A 126 8.33 6.11 -1.84
C ASP A 126 7.70 7.16 -0.90
N VAL A 127 7.18 6.70 0.23
CA VAL A 127 6.55 7.51 1.28
C VAL A 127 7.21 7.18 2.61
N ASN A 128 8.36 7.82 2.87
CA ASN A 128 9.21 7.55 4.02
C ASN A 128 9.63 6.06 4.07
N LEU A 129 9.24 5.31 5.11
CA LEU A 129 9.54 3.89 5.28
C LEU A 129 8.63 2.97 4.44
N PHE A 130 7.65 3.54 3.75
CA PHE A 130 6.61 2.80 3.04
C PHE A 130 6.73 2.97 1.53
N LYS A 131 6.22 1.99 0.79
CA LYS A 131 6.06 2.04 -0.66
C LYS A 131 4.59 1.99 -1.00
N ARG A 132 4.08 3.00 -1.71
CA ARG A 132 2.67 3.08 -2.10
C ARG A 132 2.49 2.85 -3.60
N GLN A 133 1.43 2.15 -3.98
CA GLN A 133 1.02 1.96 -5.36
C GLN A 133 -0.51 2.01 -5.45
N ILE A 134 -1.01 2.53 -6.57
CA ILE A 134 -2.43 2.64 -6.86
C ILE A 134 -2.73 1.70 -8.02
N LEU A 135 -3.76 0.88 -7.89
CA LEU A 135 -4.26 -0.01 -8.91
C LEU A 135 -5.64 0.50 -9.30
N ILE A 136 -5.83 0.76 -10.59
CA ILE A 136 -7.12 1.19 -11.15
C ILE A 136 -7.54 0.13 -12.15
N GLY A 137 -8.68 -0.51 -11.91
CA GLY A 137 -9.25 -1.49 -12.82
C GLY A 137 -10.73 -1.26 -13.01
N ASP A 138 -11.28 -1.92 -14.01
CA ASP A 138 -12.72 -1.95 -14.23
C ASP A 138 -13.44 -2.87 -13.23
N GLN A 139 -14.71 -2.55 -12.98
CA GLN A 139 -15.61 -3.48 -12.28
C GLN A 139 -16.08 -4.53 -13.29
N THR A 140 -16.18 -5.80 -12.86
CA THR A 140 -16.40 -6.97 -13.72
C THR A 140 -17.38 -6.75 -14.89
N VAL A 141 -16.93 -7.23 -16.05
CA VAL A 141 -17.32 -6.91 -17.43
C VAL A 141 -18.74 -7.36 -17.85
N SER A 142 -19.65 -7.71 -16.93
CA SER A 142 -20.99 -8.20 -17.33
C SER A 142 -21.97 -7.11 -17.80
N LEU A 143 -21.58 -5.83 -17.80
CA LEU A 143 -22.44 -4.69 -18.16
C LEU A 143 -21.81 -3.70 -19.15
N CYS A 144 -20.59 -3.95 -19.61
CA CYS A 144 -19.84 -2.98 -20.43
C CYS A 144 -19.78 -3.55 -21.87
N ASN A 145 -20.71 -3.11 -22.73
CA ASN A 145 -20.79 -3.55 -24.13
C ASN A 145 -19.51 -3.12 -24.87
N ALA A 146 -18.73 -4.10 -25.35
CA ALA A 146 -17.45 -3.89 -26.04
C ALA A 146 -17.52 -3.05 -27.34
N ASN A 147 -18.73 -2.72 -27.81
CA ASN A 147 -18.98 -1.99 -29.05
C ASN A 147 -19.52 -0.57 -28.83
N ASP A 148 -19.75 -0.15 -27.58
CA ASP A 148 -20.15 1.22 -27.24
C ASP A 148 -18.93 1.97 -26.68
N TYR A 149 -18.46 2.98 -27.40
CA TYR A 149 -17.39 3.89 -26.98
C TYR A 149 -17.70 4.66 -25.67
N ASP A 150 -18.95 4.61 -25.20
CA ASP A 150 -19.46 5.41 -24.07
C ASP A 150 -19.71 4.63 -22.76
N LYS A 151 -19.39 3.31 -22.69
CA LYS A 151 -19.95 2.44 -21.65
C LYS A 151 -18.98 1.54 -20.88
N TYR A 152 -17.69 1.86 -20.86
CA TYR A 152 -16.72 1.16 -19.99
C TYR A 152 -16.78 1.70 -18.56
N CYS A 153 -17.93 1.36 -17.97
CA CYS A 153 -18.22 1.31 -16.58
C CYS A 153 -18.11 2.69 -15.92
N ASN A 154 -19.25 3.30 -15.59
CA ASN A 154 -19.37 4.54 -14.81
C ASN A 154 -18.73 4.44 -13.41
N GLN A 155 -17.93 3.43 -13.14
CA GLN A 155 -17.31 3.06 -11.88
C GLN A 155 -15.94 2.46 -12.18
N LYS A 156 -14.90 2.93 -11.50
CA LYS A 156 -13.56 2.34 -11.50
C LYS A 156 -13.23 1.83 -10.11
N THR A 157 -12.65 0.64 -10.04
CA THR A 157 -12.16 0.05 -8.79
C THR A 157 -10.78 0.62 -8.51
N ILE A 158 -10.64 1.36 -7.42
CA ILE A 158 -9.38 1.92 -6.95
C ILE A 158 -8.89 1.10 -5.78
N THR A 159 -7.71 0.53 -5.90
CA THR A 159 -7.03 -0.18 -4.82
C THR A 159 -5.71 0.52 -4.52
N VAL A 160 -5.51 0.93 -3.27
CA VAL A 160 -4.23 1.46 -2.81
C VAL A 160 -3.53 0.41 -1.97
N ILE A 161 -2.29 0.10 -2.34
CA ILE A 161 -1.43 -0.86 -1.65
C ILE A 161 -0.27 -0.07 -1.04
N VAL A 162 -0.04 -0.26 0.25
CA VAL A 162 1.10 0.31 0.98
C VAL A 162 1.91 -0.83 1.57
N LYS A 163 3.18 -0.94 1.19
CA LYS A 163 4.10 -1.99 1.61
C LYS A 163 5.18 -1.45 2.55
N TRP A 164 5.61 -2.26 3.50
CA TRP A 164 6.79 -2.00 4.32
C TRP A 164 7.49 -3.31 4.68
N THR A 165 8.73 -3.21 5.14
CA THR A 165 9.52 -4.35 5.59
C THR A 165 10.02 -4.09 7.00
N ASP A 166 9.88 -5.07 7.89
CA ASP A 166 10.42 -5.05 9.25
C ASP A 166 11.10 -6.39 9.59
N PHE A 167 11.45 -6.59 10.86
CA PHE A 167 12.13 -7.81 11.33
C PHE A 167 11.34 -9.10 11.12
N ALA A 168 10.00 -9.02 10.97
CA ALA A 168 9.15 -10.16 10.69
C ALA A 168 8.98 -10.41 9.18
N GLY A 169 9.49 -9.51 8.33
CA GLY A 169 9.49 -9.64 6.87
C GLY A 169 8.69 -8.56 6.17
N ASN A 170 8.12 -8.92 5.01
CA ASN A 170 7.36 -8.00 4.16
C ASN A 170 5.89 -7.99 4.54
N HIS A 171 5.33 -6.79 4.65
CA HIS A 171 3.94 -6.57 5.01
C HIS A 171 3.28 -5.62 4.02
N GLN A 172 1.95 -5.66 3.97
CA GLN A 172 1.17 -4.73 3.17
C GLN A 172 -0.17 -4.40 3.82
N SER A 173 -0.61 -3.17 3.63
CA SER A 173 -1.99 -2.73 3.84
C SER A 173 -2.63 -2.45 2.48
N LYS A 174 -3.85 -2.95 2.29
CA LYS A 174 -4.60 -2.82 1.03
C LYS A 174 -5.97 -2.23 1.35
N LEU A 175 -6.31 -1.13 0.68
CA LEU A 175 -7.63 -0.51 0.78
C LEU A 175 -8.22 -0.37 -0.62
N THR A 176 -9.48 -0.76 -0.78
CA THR A 176 -10.20 -0.71 -2.06
C THR A 176 -11.45 0.15 -1.93
N THR A 177 -11.72 0.98 -2.93
CA THR A 177 -12.94 1.76 -3.08
C THR A 177 -13.39 1.75 -4.53
N ILE A 178 -14.63 2.19 -4.76
CA ILE A 178 -15.21 2.32 -6.09
C ILE A 178 -15.44 3.81 -6.34
N LEU A 179 -14.87 4.32 -7.43
CA LEU A 179 -15.06 5.71 -7.85
C LEU A 179 -15.96 5.77 -9.08
N ARG A 180 -17.12 6.41 -8.90
CA ARG A 180 -18.05 6.65 -10.01
C ARG A 180 -17.64 7.85 -10.86
N LYS A 181 -17.95 7.80 -12.15
CA LYS A 181 -17.95 8.96 -13.06
C LYS A 181 -18.88 10.02 -12.47
N LEU A 182 -18.44 11.27 -12.52
CA LEU A 182 -19.22 12.43 -12.08
C LEU A 182 -20.15 12.91 -13.19
#